data_AF-A0A136KBU2-F1
#
_entry.id   AF-A0A136KBU2-F1
#
_cell.length_a   1.000
_cell.length_b   1.000
_cell.length_c   1.000
_cell.angle_alpha   90.00
_cell.angle_beta   90.00
_cell.angle_gamma   90.00
#
_symmetry.space_group_name_H-M   'P 1'
#
loop_
_entity.id
_entity.type
_entity.pdbx_description
1 polymer ?
#
loop_
_entity_poly.entity_id
_entity_poly.type
_entity_poly.pdbx_seq_one_letter_code
_entity_poly.pdbx_strand_id
1 'polypeptide(L)'
;MAIHARNTSMWQGLLLFCCSFALTHCAHDIHQKRADAIKDHVEAFYDHLTHDWVAAAVRENEAIEHLSAELGEVISKRVNQLGSNRIDREWMDLRTANETAAQNWLALGQYLSIKKQYAQAKATYQRVIDTYSGPTERTYRDQAVRAIRDLDILTPSPAPPRP
;
A
#
# COMPACT_ATOMS: atom_id res chain seq x y z
N MET A 1 -35.67 -4.69 53.55
CA MET A 1 -35.01 -5.43 52.45
C MET A 1 -34.78 -4.48 51.26
N ALA A 2 -33.73 -3.65 51.26
CA ALA A 2 -33.50 -2.70 50.16
C ALA A 2 -32.01 -2.31 49.97
N ILE A 3 -31.07 -3.19 50.29
CA ILE A 3 -29.62 -2.89 50.18
C ILE A 3 -28.95 -3.72 49.07
N HIS A 4 -29.54 -4.85 48.65
CA HIS A 4 -28.94 -5.70 47.59
C HIS A 4 -29.27 -5.26 46.16
N ALA A 5 -30.26 -4.39 45.95
CA ALA A 5 -30.66 -3.94 44.61
C ALA A 5 -29.76 -2.83 44.01
N ARG A 6 -29.02 -2.06 44.83
CA ARG A 6 -28.11 -1.01 44.34
C ARG A 6 -26.77 -1.55 43.84
N ASN A 7 -26.27 -2.65 44.44
CA ASN A 7 -24.95 -3.20 44.10
C ASN A 7 -24.92 -3.89 42.73
N THR A 8 -26.01 -4.54 42.32
CA THR A 8 -26.12 -5.18 41.00
C THR A 8 -26.18 -4.14 39.88
N SER A 9 -26.86 -3.02 40.10
CA SER A 9 -26.98 -1.91 39.13
C SER A 9 -25.64 -1.20 38.89
N MET A 10 -24.83 -0.97 39.93
CA MET A 10 -23.48 -0.40 39.79
C MET A 10 -22.52 -1.35 39.05
N TRP A 11 -22.57 -2.66 39.36
CA TRP A 11 -21.73 -3.67 38.70
C TRP A 11 -22.08 -3.85 37.23
N GLN A 12 -23.37 -3.82 36.88
CA GLN A 12 -23.82 -3.86 35.49
C GLN A 12 -23.38 -2.62 34.70
N GLY A 13 -23.44 -1.43 35.32
CA GLY A 13 -22.94 -0.19 34.70
C GLY A 13 -21.42 -0.22 34.45
N LEU A 14 -20.65 -0.76 35.39
CA LEU A 14 -19.19 -0.88 35.27
C LEU A 14 -18.78 -1.94 34.23
N LEU A 15 -19.51 -3.05 34.15
CA LEU A 15 -19.31 -4.08 33.11
C LEU A 15 -19.68 -3.55 31.71
N LEU A 16 -20.78 -2.81 31.58
CA LEU A 16 -21.16 -2.15 30.32
C LEU A 16 -20.14 -1.09 29.90
N PHE A 17 -19.58 -0.33 30.85
CA PHE A 17 -18.52 0.64 30.63
C PHE A 17 -17.21 -0.04 30.19
N CYS A 18 -16.77 -1.11 30.86
CA CYS A 18 -15.60 -1.89 30.44
C CYS A 18 -15.79 -2.52 29.05
N CYS A 19 -16.97 -3.07 28.75
CA CYS A 19 -17.26 -3.63 27.42
C CYS A 19 -17.23 -2.55 26.32
N SER A 20 -17.67 -1.33 26.60
CA SER A 20 -17.64 -0.24 25.62
C SER A 20 -16.22 0.32 25.39
N PHE A 21 -15.33 0.27 26.38
CA PHE A 21 -13.89 0.57 26.19
C PHE A 21 -13.12 -0.54 25.46
N ALA A 22 -13.47 -1.81 25.67
CA ALA A 22 -12.81 -2.92 24.96
C ALA A 22 -13.10 -2.89 23.44
N LEU A 23 -14.31 -2.49 23.04
CA LEU A 23 -14.71 -2.48 21.62
C LEU A 23 -14.06 -1.34 20.81
N THR A 24 -13.71 -0.21 21.45
CA THR A 24 -13.02 0.90 20.76
C THR A 24 -11.52 0.64 20.60
N HIS A 25 -10.92 -0.16 21.48
CA HIS A 25 -9.49 -0.50 21.41
C HIS A 25 -9.15 -1.44 20.25
N CYS A 26 -10.06 -2.36 19.87
CA CYS A 26 -9.83 -3.27 18.74
C CYS A 26 -9.77 -2.58 17.36
N ALA A 27 -10.45 -1.44 17.19
CA ALA A 27 -10.46 -0.74 15.90
C ALA A 27 -9.19 0.11 15.68
N HIS A 28 -8.61 0.67 16.75
CA HIS A 28 -7.38 1.46 16.67
C HIS A 28 -6.17 0.59 16.30
N ASP A 29 -6.09 -0.61 16.90
CA ASP A 29 -4.99 -1.56 16.73
C ASP A 29 -4.80 -2.01 15.27
N ILE A 30 -5.89 -2.22 14.52
CA ILE A 30 -5.79 -2.73 13.14
C ILE A 30 -5.16 -1.71 12.19
N HIS A 31 -5.49 -0.42 12.30
CA HIS A 31 -4.93 0.61 11.43
C HIS A 31 -3.43 0.80 11.70
N GLN A 32 -3.05 0.83 12.98
CA GLN A 32 -1.65 0.94 13.37
C GLN A 32 -0.84 -0.26 12.88
N LYS A 33 -1.35 -1.48 13.05
CA LYS A 33 -0.71 -2.70 12.52
C LYS A 33 -0.48 -2.66 11.01
N ARG A 34 -1.41 -2.11 10.24
CA ARG A 34 -1.26 -1.98 8.79
C ARG A 34 -0.21 -0.95 8.42
N ALA A 35 -0.21 0.20 9.09
CA ALA A 35 0.81 1.22 8.88
C ALA A 35 2.21 0.70 9.23
N ASP A 36 2.33 -0.03 10.35
CA ASP A 36 3.57 -0.67 10.77
C ASP A 36 4.02 -1.73 9.74
N ALA A 37 3.11 -2.57 9.25
CA ALA A 37 3.44 -3.56 8.22
C ALA A 37 3.92 -2.91 6.90
N ILE A 38 3.26 -1.85 6.42
CA ILE A 38 3.70 -1.10 5.24
C ILE A 38 5.11 -0.55 5.48
N LYS A 39 5.34 0.05 6.65
CA LYS A 39 6.64 0.60 7.02
C LYS A 39 7.73 -0.46 7.03
N ASP A 40 7.49 -1.62 7.67
CA ASP A 40 8.45 -2.72 7.75
C ASP A 40 8.84 -3.21 6.34
N HIS A 41 7.86 -3.38 5.44
CA HIS A 41 8.11 -3.77 4.06
C HIS A 41 8.88 -2.68 3.28
N VAL A 42 8.62 -1.39 3.52
CA VAL A 42 9.38 -0.29 2.91
C VAL A 42 10.83 -0.29 3.37
N GLU A 43 11.07 -0.45 4.68
CA GLU A 43 12.43 -0.50 5.23
C GLU A 43 13.21 -1.69 4.66
N ALA A 44 12.59 -2.87 4.63
CA ALA A 44 13.17 -4.07 4.01
C ALA A 44 13.39 -3.91 2.49
N PHE A 45 12.46 -3.26 1.78
CA PHE A 45 12.59 -2.97 0.35
C PHE A 45 13.87 -2.18 0.06
N TYR A 46 14.07 -1.07 0.77
CA TYR A 46 15.24 -0.23 0.57
C TYR A 46 16.52 -0.92 1.03
N ASP A 47 16.50 -1.64 2.16
CA ASP A 47 17.65 -2.43 2.62
C ASP A 47 18.07 -3.47 1.56
N HIS A 48 17.13 -4.22 1.00
CA HIS A 48 17.39 -5.16 -0.09
C HIS A 48 17.97 -4.49 -1.34
N LEU A 49 17.49 -3.30 -1.71
CA LEU A 49 18.07 -2.54 -2.83
C LEU A 49 19.52 -2.11 -2.56
N THR A 50 19.85 -1.74 -1.33
CA THR A 50 21.25 -1.38 -0.98
C THR A 50 22.22 -2.57 -1.08
N HIS A 51 21.70 -3.79 -0.94
CA HIS A 51 22.46 -5.04 -1.07
C HIS A 51 22.38 -5.67 -2.47
N ASP A 52 21.85 -4.95 -3.46
CA ASP A 52 21.59 -5.43 -4.82
C ASP A 52 20.65 -6.67 -4.89
N TRP A 53 19.88 -6.95 -3.84
CA TRP A 53 18.94 -8.08 -3.76
C TRP A 53 17.60 -7.74 -4.39
N VAL A 54 17.61 -7.48 -5.71
CA VAL A 54 16.44 -7.02 -6.48
C VAL A 54 15.22 -7.93 -6.30
N ALA A 55 15.40 -9.25 -6.35
CA ALA A 55 14.28 -10.18 -6.19
C ALA A 55 13.65 -10.14 -4.79
N ALA A 56 14.42 -9.82 -3.76
CA ALA A 56 13.89 -9.66 -2.41
C ALA A 56 13.14 -8.33 -2.28
N ALA A 57 13.70 -7.22 -2.80
CA ALA A 57 13.02 -5.93 -2.85
C ALA A 57 11.66 -6.04 -3.60
N VAL A 58 11.63 -6.70 -4.76
CA VAL A 58 10.39 -6.98 -5.50
C VAL A 58 9.34 -7.63 -4.61
N ARG A 59 9.70 -8.67 -3.84
CA ARG A 59 8.76 -9.37 -2.95
C ARG A 59 8.24 -8.49 -1.82
N GLU A 60 9.09 -7.64 -1.24
CA GLU A 60 8.63 -6.70 -0.20
C GLU A 60 7.59 -5.72 -0.76
N ASN A 61 7.77 -5.25 -1.99
CA ASN A 61 6.80 -4.36 -2.60
C ASN A 61 5.50 -5.09 -3.00
N GLU A 62 5.60 -6.33 -3.48
CA GLU A 62 4.44 -7.17 -3.78
C GLU A 62 3.63 -7.50 -2.51
N ALA A 63 4.26 -7.57 -1.34
CA ALA A 63 3.55 -7.70 -0.07
C ALA A 63 2.70 -6.46 0.26
N ILE A 64 3.20 -5.25 -0.05
CA ILE A 64 2.42 -4.00 0.08
C ILE A 64 1.24 -3.99 -0.91
N GLU A 65 1.44 -4.43 -2.15
CA GLU A 65 0.35 -4.58 -3.14
C GLU A 65 -0.69 -5.63 -2.69
N HIS A 66 -0.26 -6.69 -2.00
CA HIS A 66 -1.18 -7.66 -1.41
C HIS A 66 -2.04 -7.04 -0.30
N LEU A 67 -1.43 -6.25 0.60
CA LEU A 67 -2.16 -5.50 1.63
C LEU A 67 -3.18 -4.54 1.02
N SER A 68 -2.83 -3.87 -0.08
CA SER A 68 -3.75 -2.97 -0.78
C SER A 68 -4.92 -3.74 -1.44
N ALA A 69 -4.67 -4.90 -2.04
CA ALA A 69 -5.71 -5.76 -2.59
C ALA A 69 -6.70 -6.23 -1.50
N GLU A 70 -6.20 -6.68 -0.35
CA GLU A 70 -7.05 -7.06 0.79
C GLU A 70 -7.93 -5.91 1.28
N LEU A 71 -7.36 -4.70 1.38
CA LEU A 71 -8.09 -3.49 1.75
C LEU A 71 -9.20 -3.15 0.74
N GLY A 72 -8.89 -3.25 -0.56
CA GLY A 72 -9.86 -3.04 -1.64
C GLY A 72 -11.04 -3.99 -1.56
N GLU A 73 -10.82 -5.26 -1.22
CA GLU A 73 -11.91 -6.22 -0.99
C GLU A 73 -12.78 -5.85 0.21
N VAL A 74 -12.15 -5.47 1.33
CA VAL A 74 -12.87 -5.09 2.56
C VAL A 74 -13.77 -3.88 2.31
N ILE A 75 -13.24 -2.85 1.66
CA ILE A 75 -13.98 -1.65 1.30
C ILE A 75 -15.15 -2.00 0.38
N SER A 76 -14.90 -2.82 -0.65
CA SER A 76 -15.92 -3.22 -1.62
C SER A 76 -17.08 -3.98 -0.96
N LYS A 77 -16.78 -4.87 0.00
CA LYS A 77 -17.80 -5.59 0.79
C LYS A 77 -18.60 -4.66 1.71
N ARG A 78 -17.97 -3.60 2.24
CA ARG A 78 -18.59 -2.64 3.17
C ARG A 78 -19.27 -1.45 2.51
N VAL A 79 -19.01 -1.13 1.25
CA VAL A 79 -19.67 -0.01 0.56
C VAL A 79 -21.20 -0.15 0.55
N ASN A 80 -21.69 -1.39 0.67
CA ASN A 80 -23.11 -1.72 0.80
C ASN A 80 -23.65 -1.68 2.25
N GLN A 81 -22.81 -1.39 3.24
CA GLN A 81 -23.15 -1.34 4.67
C GLN A 81 -22.94 0.09 5.20
N LEU A 82 -24.03 0.77 5.55
CA LEU A 82 -24.04 2.17 6.01
C LEU A 82 -23.19 2.39 7.27
N GLY A 83 -22.08 3.12 7.13
CA GLY A 83 -21.21 3.59 8.21
C GLY A 83 -19.98 4.35 7.69
N SER A 84 -20.09 5.67 7.48
CA SER A 84 -19.12 6.47 6.69
C SER A 84 -17.71 6.52 7.27
N ASN A 85 -17.56 6.78 8.58
CA ASN A 85 -16.26 7.13 9.16
C ASN A 85 -15.22 5.99 9.16
N ARG A 86 -15.66 4.73 9.11
CA ARG A 86 -14.76 3.56 9.05
C ARG A 86 -14.27 3.33 7.61
N ILE A 87 -15.17 3.51 6.65
CA ILE A 87 -14.88 3.38 5.22
C ILE A 87 -13.85 4.43 4.82
N ASP A 88 -13.96 5.67 5.30
CA ASP A 88 -12.98 6.73 5.01
C ASP A 88 -11.56 6.40 5.46
N ARG A 89 -11.39 5.75 6.63
CA ARG A 89 -10.06 5.33 7.11
C ARG A 89 -9.52 4.14 6.33
N GLU A 90 -10.35 3.15 6.03
CA GLU A 90 -9.93 2.01 5.21
C GLU A 90 -9.52 2.47 3.80
N TRP A 91 -10.21 3.47 3.23
CA TRP A 91 -9.79 4.14 1.99
C TRP A 91 -8.45 4.86 2.12
N MET A 92 -8.20 5.51 3.25
CA MET A 92 -6.91 6.15 3.52
C MET A 92 -5.79 5.12 3.58
N ASP A 93 -5.97 4.01 4.32
CA ASP A 93 -4.99 2.91 4.39
C ASP A 93 -4.72 2.34 2.99
N LEU A 94 -5.77 2.10 2.19
CA LEU A 94 -5.67 1.59 0.82
C LEU A 94 -4.83 2.54 -0.04
N ARG A 95 -5.15 3.83 0.05
CA ARG A 95 -4.44 4.87 -0.70
C ARG A 95 -2.96 4.90 -0.33
N THR A 96 -2.64 4.88 0.96
CA THR A 96 -1.26 4.86 1.44
C THR A 96 -0.52 3.63 0.89
N ALA A 97 -1.12 2.44 0.97
CA ALA A 97 -0.50 1.23 0.45
C ALA A 97 -0.22 1.32 -1.08
N ASN A 98 -1.20 1.77 -1.88
CA ASN A 98 -1.01 1.96 -3.32
C ASN A 98 0.04 3.02 -3.65
N GLU A 99 0.01 4.16 -2.97
CA GLU A 99 0.96 5.26 -3.18
C GLU A 99 2.40 4.81 -2.84
N THR A 100 2.58 4.09 -1.73
CA THR A 100 3.87 3.51 -1.34
C THR A 100 4.35 2.48 -2.35
N ALA A 101 3.49 1.54 -2.76
CA ALA A 101 3.87 0.51 -3.71
C ALA A 101 4.28 1.08 -5.08
N ALA A 102 3.56 2.09 -5.57
CA ALA A 102 3.90 2.80 -6.79
C ALA A 102 5.25 3.52 -6.69
N GLN A 103 5.54 4.19 -5.57
CA GLN A 103 6.82 4.87 -5.33
C GLN A 103 7.99 3.89 -5.30
N ASN A 104 7.84 2.75 -4.63
CA ASN A 104 8.86 1.72 -4.59
C ASN A 104 9.16 1.15 -5.99
N TRP A 105 8.14 0.91 -6.83
CA TRP A 105 8.37 0.50 -8.22
C TRP A 105 9.14 1.54 -9.02
N LEU A 106 8.81 2.83 -8.86
CA LEU A 106 9.56 3.91 -9.51
C LEU A 106 11.02 3.95 -9.03
N ALA A 107 11.25 3.76 -7.74
CA ALA A 107 12.60 3.69 -7.15
C ALA A 107 13.38 2.49 -7.68
N LEU A 108 12.75 1.31 -7.80
CA LEU A 108 13.38 0.13 -8.41
C LEU A 108 13.75 0.40 -9.88
N GLY A 109 12.83 0.97 -10.66
CA GLY A 109 13.10 1.34 -12.05
C GLY A 109 14.29 2.29 -12.17
N GLN A 110 14.41 3.26 -11.25
CA GLN A 110 15.53 4.20 -11.23
C GLN A 110 16.84 3.50 -10.88
N TYR A 111 16.83 2.65 -9.85
CA TYR A 111 17.97 1.84 -9.45
C TYR A 111 18.48 0.98 -10.62
N LEU A 112 17.58 0.27 -11.32
CA LEU A 112 17.92 -0.56 -12.48
C LEU A 112 18.49 0.29 -13.64
N SER A 113 17.95 1.50 -13.84
CA SER A 113 18.45 2.46 -14.82
C SER A 113 19.88 2.91 -14.53
N ILE A 114 20.19 3.19 -13.25
CA ILE A 114 21.55 3.55 -12.79
C ILE A 114 22.51 2.38 -13.01
N LYS A 115 22.08 1.15 -12.73
CA LYS A 115 22.84 -0.09 -12.98
C LYS A 115 22.91 -0.47 -14.46
N LYS A 116 22.37 0.37 -15.37
CA LYS A 116 22.31 0.15 -16.83
C LYS A 116 21.53 -1.10 -17.26
N GLN A 117 20.66 -1.62 -16.40
CA GLN A 117 19.76 -2.74 -16.69
C GLN A 117 18.50 -2.21 -17.38
N TYR A 118 18.68 -1.53 -18.52
CA TYR A 118 17.64 -0.71 -19.15
C TYR A 118 16.37 -1.49 -19.54
N ALA A 119 16.51 -2.74 -20.00
CA ALA A 119 15.35 -3.57 -20.33
C ALA A 119 14.48 -3.86 -19.09
N GLN A 120 15.12 -4.17 -17.96
CA GLN A 120 14.42 -4.44 -16.69
C GLN A 120 13.83 -3.15 -16.10
N ALA A 121 14.54 -2.03 -16.21
CA ALA A 121 14.03 -0.72 -15.82
C ALA A 121 12.77 -0.35 -16.62
N LYS A 122 12.79 -0.49 -17.95
CA LYS A 122 11.61 -0.26 -18.80
C LYS A 122 10.44 -1.16 -18.40
N ALA A 123 10.68 -2.46 -18.19
CA ALA A 123 9.63 -3.37 -17.74
C ALA A 123 9.03 -2.96 -16.38
N THR A 124 9.88 -2.49 -15.45
CA THR A 124 9.44 -2.01 -14.14
C THR A 124 8.57 -0.76 -14.27
N TYR A 125 8.98 0.22 -15.08
CA TYR A 125 8.16 1.41 -15.36
C TYR A 125 6.86 1.07 -16.10
N GLN A 126 6.91 0.12 -17.03
CA GLN A 126 5.72 -0.33 -17.74
C GLN A 126 4.69 -0.95 -16.78
N ARG A 127 5.14 -1.76 -15.81
CA ARG A 127 4.28 -2.27 -14.74
C ARG A 127 3.58 -1.14 -13.99
N VAL A 128 4.27 -0.05 -13.65
CA VAL A 128 3.63 1.11 -12.99
C VAL A 128 2.50 1.69 -13.84
N ILE A 129 2.71 1.80 -15.15
CA ILE A 129 1.71 2.32 -16.09
C ILE A 129 0.48 1.40 -16.16
N ASP A 130 0.71 0.09 -16.20
CA ASP A 130 -0.33 -0.92 -16.38
C ASP A 130 -1.14 -1.17 -15.10
N THR A 131 -0.49 -1.12 -13.93
CA THR A 131 -1.12 -1.41 -12.63
C THR A 131 -1.90 -0.22 -12.07
N TYR A 132 -1.32 0.99 -12.09
CA TYR A 132 -1.83 2.13 -11.31
C TYR A 132 -2.69 3.08 -12.15
N SER A 133 -3.86 2.58 -12.56
CA SER A 133 -4.77 3.26 -13.50
C SER A 133 -5.70 4.31 -12.87
N GLY A 134 -5.74 4.43 -11.54
CA GLY A 134 -6.66 5.31 -10.82
C GLY A 134 -6.41 6.81 -11.04
N PRO A 135 -7.42 7.67 -10.82
CA PRO A 135 -7.26 9.12 -10.96
C PRO A 135 -6.18 9.71 -10.04
N THR A 136 -6.06 9.18 -8.81
CA THR A 136 -5.09 9.62 -7.79
C THR A 136 -3.67 9.17 -8.10
N GLU A 137 -3.51 8.17 -8.99
CA GLU A 137 -2.25 7.52 -9.29
C GLU A 137 -1.58 8.05 -10.57
N ARG A 138 -2.27 8.95 -11.29
CA ARG A 138 -1.82 9.53 -12.57
C ARG A 138 -0.38 10.03 -12.52
N THR A 139 0.01 10.69 -11.42
CA THR A 139 1.35 11.25 -11.27
C THR A 139 2.44 10.17 -11.36
N TYR A 140 2.21 8.96 -10.83
CA TYR A 140 3.19 7.86 -10.90
C TYR A 140 3.33 7.33 -12.32
N ARG A 141 2.21 7.19 -13.03
CA ARG A 141 2.22 6.80 -14.45
C ARG A 141 2.93 7.82 -15.32
N ASP A 142 2.67 9.11 -15.10
CA ASP A 142 3.33 10.19 -15.84
C ASP A 142 4.85 10.19 -15.60
N GLN A 143 5.30 9.87 -14.38
CA GLN A 143 6.72 9.68 -14.08
C GLN A 143 7.31 8.46 -14.80
N ALA A 144 6.62 7.31 -14.77
CA ALA A 144 7.05 6.11 -15.45
C ALA A 144 7.16 6.30 -16.98
N VAL A 145 6.17 6.96 -17.61
CA VAL A 145 6.19 7.27 -19.04
C VAL A 145 7.39 8.14 -19.42
N ARG A 146 7.71 9.16 -18.61
CA ARG A 146 8.89 10.00 -18.83
C ARG A 146 10.17 9.19 -18.71
N ALA A 147 10.29 8.35 -17.67
CA ALA A 147 11.46 7.52 -17.47
C ALA A 147 11.68 6.52 -18.62
N ILE A 148 10.62 5.90 -19.16
CA ILE A 148 10.73 5.04 -20.36
C ILE A 148 11.26 5.83 -21.55
N ARG A 149 10.75 7.04 -21.79
CA ARG A 149 11.22 7.91 -22.88
C ARG A 149 12.70 8.25 -22.73
N ASP A 150 13.15 8.56 -21.52
CA ASP A 150 14.57 8.84 -21.25
C ASP A 150 15.44 7.59 -21.52
N LEU A 151 14.95 6.41 -21.14
CA LEU A 151 15.61 5.15 -21.44
C LEU A 151 15.66 4.83 -22.94
N ASP A 152 14.65 5.19 -23.73
CA ASP A 152 14.64 5.02 -25.18
C ASP A 152 15.72 5.86 -25.88
N ILE A 153 16.03 7.05 -25.35
CA ILE A 153 17.15 7.88 -25.84
C ILE A 153 18.49 7.19 -25.58
N LEU A 154 18.65 6.57 -24.41
CA LEU A 154 19.87 5.85 -24.02
C LEU A 154 20.03 4.49 -24.73
N THR A 155 18.93 3.90 -25.18
CA THR A 155 18.88 2.60 -25.86
C THR A 155 18.08 2.70 -27.16
N PRO A 156 18.61 3.41 -28.18
CA PRO A 156 17.89 3.57 -29.42
C PRO A 156 17.68 2.19 -30.06
N SER A 157 16.42 1.88 -30.38
CA SER A 157 16.08 0.66 -31.10
C SER A 157 16.77 0.69 -32.47
N PRO A 158 17.41 -0.39 -32.93
CA PRO A 158 18.04 -0.40 -34.24
C PRO A 158 17.00 -0.09 -35.32
N ALA A 159 17.30 0.90 -36.15
CA ALA A 159 16.43 1.28 -37.25
C ALA A 159 16.19 0.05 -38.16
N PRO A 160 14.95 -0.20 -38.60
CA PRO A 160 14.68 -1.30 -39.51
C PRO A 160 15.54 -1.15 -40.78
N PRO A 161 16.06 -2.26 -41.34
CA PRO A 161 16.89 -2.20 -42.53
C PRO A 161 16.11 -1.50 -43.65
N ARG A 162 16.74 -0.49 -44.26
CA ARG A 162 16.19 0.21 -45.42
C ARG A 162 16.13 -0.81 -46.59
N PRO A 163 15.01 -0.89 -47.33
CA PRO A 163 14.90 -1.78 -48.49
C PRO A 163 15.89 -1.42 -49.60
#